data_AF-A0A1C5ZNA2-F1
#
_entry.id   AF-A0A1C5ZNA2-F1
#
_cell.length_a   1.000
_cell.length_b   1.000
_cell.length_c   1.000
_cell.angle_alpha   90.00
_cell.angle_beta   90.00
_cell.angle_gamma   90.00
#
_symmetry.space_group_name_H-M   'P 1'
#
loop_
_entity.id
_entity.type
_entity.pdbx_description
1 polymer ?
#
loop_
_entity_poly.entity_id
_entity_poly.type
_entity_poly.pdbx_seq_one_letter_code
_entity_poly.pdbx_strand_id
1 'polypeptide(L)'
;MSHEILSAKLYELDREFGLLHGSIQLSETASREQLGQELARLRQKNEADRLAFQTKLKFSRSPMVGKLASSYETIEAFIDRERAEQDGPFSEVWRRGLSAEEALLLAEYSLDFAAQAANHALLLSLEAVSAQDIPRGKETEVEQNEVSL
;
A
#
# COMPACT_ATOMS: atom_id res chain seq x y z
N MET A 1 8.65 22.00 1.06
CA MET A 1 7.89 21.41 -0.07
C MET A 1 7.82 19.88 -0.02
N SER A 2 8.91 19.13 -0.20
CA SER A 2 8.87 17.65 -0.19
C SER A 2 8.50 17.06 1.17
N HIS A 3 9.10 17.59 2.24
CA HIS A 3 8.76 17.22 3.61
C HIS A 3 7.26 17.42 3.91
N GLU A 4 6.67 18.55 3.49
CA GLU A 4 5.25 18.85 3.71
C GLU A 4 4.30 17.88 2.98
N ILE A 5 4.64 17.51 1.73
CA ILE A 5 3.86 16.53 0.95
C ILE A 5 3.93 15.14 1.60
N LEU A 6 5.12 14.72 2.03
CA LEU A 6 5.31 13.43 2.68
C LEU A 6 4.65 13.37 4.06
N SER A 7 4.72 14.45 4.85
CA SER A 7 3.99 14.56 6.12
C SER A 7 2.47 14.48 5.92
N ALA A 8 1.93 15.15 4.91
CA ALA A 8 0.50 15.05 4.60
C ALA A 8 0.09 13.61 4.21
N LYS A 9 0.93 12.91 3.45
CA LYS A 9 0.69 11.50 3.08
C LYS A 9 0.76 10.55 4.28
N LEU A 10 1.69 10.76 5.20
CA LEU A 10 1.75 10.00 6.44
C LEU A 10 0.53 10.26 7.34
N TYR A 11 0.02 11.49 7.38
CA TYR A 11 -1.21 11.81 8.11
C TYR A 11 -2.44 11.13 7.51
N GLU A 12 -2.55 11.08 6.17
CA GLU A 12 -3.59 10.28 5.51
C GLU A 12 -3.51 8.80 5.92
N LEU A 13 -2.30 8.24 5.96
CA LEU A 13 -2.07 6.85 6.34
C LEU A 13 -2.43 6.58 7.81
N ASP A 14 -2.05 7.46 8.73
CA ASP A 14 -2.40 7.40 10.15
C ASP A 14 -3.92 7.40 10.36
N ARG A 15 -4.63 8.27 9.63
CA ARG A 15 -6.09 8.31 9.64
C ARG A 15 -6.71 6.99 9.19
N GLU A 16 -6.21 6.39 8.11
CA GLU A 16 -6.71 5.09 7.64
C GLU A 16 -6.43 3.96 8.65
N PHE A 17 -5.26 3.94 9.29
CA PHE A 17 -4.98 3.00 10.38
C PHE A 17 -5.90 3.21 11.59
N GLY A 18 -6.20 4.46 11.95
CA GLY A 18 -7.18 4.77 13.00
C GLY A 18 -8.58 4.22 12.69
N LEU A 19 -9.02 4.28 11.43
CA LEU A 19 -10.28 3.69 10.99
C LEU A 19 -10.26 2.15 11.06
N LEU A 20 -9.15 1.51 10.67
CA LEU A 20 -8.99 0.05 10.79
C LEU A 20 -9.08 -0.40 12.26
N HIS A 21 -8.38 0.29 13.15
CA HIS A 21 -8.42 0.03 14.58
C HIS A 21 -9.83 0.15 15.15
N GLY A 22 -10.53 1.26 14.85
CA GLY A 22 -11.92 1.46 15.28
C GLY A 22 -12.88 0.37 14.76
N SER A 23 -12.65 -0.14 13.56
CA SER A 23 -13.47 -1.21 12.97
C SER A 23 -13.30 -2.55 13.70
N ILE A 24 -12.07 -2.90 14.10
CA ILE A 24 -11.78 -4.10 14.89
C ILE A 24 -12.44 -3.98 16.27
N GLN A 25 -12.29 -2.85 16.95
CA GLN A 25 -12.91 -2.63 18.27
C GLN A 25 -14.44 -2.69 18.21
N LEU A 26 -15.04 -2.11 17.17
CA LEU A 26 -16.48 -2.20 16.96
C LEU A 26 -16.91 -3.66 16.78
N SER A 27 -16.09 -4.48 16.12
CA SER A 27 -16.41 -5.89 15.89
C SER A 27 -16.50 -6.75 17.15
N GLU A 28 -15.84 -6.34 18.25
CA GLU A 28 -15.86 -7.06 19.54
C GLU A 28 -17.23 -6.98 20.23
N THR A 29 -17.99 -5.92 19.98
CA THR A 29 -19.29 -5.67 20.65
C THR A 29 -20.47 -5.59 19.70
N ALA A 30 -20.23 -5.58 18.38
CA ALA A 30 -21.26 -5.48 17.37
C ALA A 30 -22.13 -6.74 17.26
N SER A 31 -23.42 -6.54 17.01
CA SER A 31 -24.32 -7.62 16.62
C SER A 31 -23.94 -8.17 15.24
N ARG A 32 -24.40 -9.40 14.94
CA ARG A 32 -24.19 -10.02 13.62
C ARG A 32 -24.68 -9.16 12.45
N GLU A 33 -25.77 -8.42 12.65
CA GLU A 33 -26.31 -7.52 11.63
C GLU A 33 -25.41 -6.29 11.42
N GLN A 34 -24.95 -5.68 12.52
CA GLN A 34 -24.02 -4.54 12.48
C GLN A 34 -22.68 -4.94 11.81
N LEU A 35 -22.15 -6.12 12.15
CA LEU A 35 -20.97 -6.68 11.49
C LEU A 35 -21.19 -6.88 9.98
N GLY A 36 -22.36 -7.40 9.60
CA GLY A 36 -22.72 -7.59 8.19
C GLY A 36 -22.76 -6.29 7.40
N GLN A 37 -23.34 -5.23 7.98
CA GLN A 37 -23.39 -3.90 7.37
C GLN A 37 -21.99 -3.29 7.23
N GLU A 38 -21.16 -3.40 8.28
CA GLU A 38 -19.80 -2.86 8.27
C GLU A 38 -18.91 -3.58 7.24
N LEU A 39 -19.01 -4.91 7.13
CA LEU A 39 -18.31 -5.68 6.10
C LEU A 39 -18.71 -5.24 4.68
N ALA A 40 -20.00 -5.00 4.43
CA ALA A 40 -20.47 -4.52 3.13
C ALA A 40 -19.92 -3.13 2.80
N ARG A 41 -19.95 -2.22 3.79
CA ARG A 41 -19.39 -0.87 3.68
C ARG A 41 -17.88 -0.90 3.38
N LEU A 42 -17.12 -1.70 4.11
CA LEU A 42 -15.67 -1.84 3.95
C LEU A 42 -15.30 -2.42 2.58
N ARG A 43 -16.04 -3.43 2.10
CA ARG A 43 -15.83 -3.98 0.75
C ARG A 43 -16.03 -2.93 -0.34
N GLN A 44 -17.11 -2.14 -0.24
CA GLN A 44 -17.38 -1.07 -1.21
C GLN A 44 -16.31 0.02 -1.17
N LYS A 45 -15.91 0.47 0.04
CA LYS A 45 -14.84 1.47 0.20
C LYS A 45 -13.52 0.98 -0.38
N ASN A 46 -13.11 -0.24 -0.04
CA ASN A 46 -11.84 -0.82 -0.49
C ASN A 46 -11.79 -0.89 -2.02
N GLU A 47 -12.89 -1.33 -2.65
CA GLU A 47 -12.98 -1.37 -4.10
C GLU A 47 -12.89 0.02 -4.74
N ALA A 48 -13.58 1.01 -4.18
CA ALA A 48 -13.52 2.39 -4.67
C ALA A 48 -12.11 2.99 -4.52
N ASP A 49 -11.46 2.79 -3.37
CA ASP A 49 -10.11 3.27 -3.09
C ASP A 49 -9.09 2.62 -4.02
N ARG A 50 -9.23 1.31 -4.28
CA ARG A 50 -8.41 0.54 -5.24
C ARG A 50 -8.49 1.15 -6.65
N LEU A 51 -9.69 1.34 -7.17
CA LEU A 51 -9.90 1.92 -8.50
C LEU A 51 -9.35 3.36 -8.60
N ALA A 52 -9.56 4.17 -7.56
CA ALA A 52 -9.02 5.51 -7.49
C ALA A 52 -7.48 5.52 -7.46
N PHE A 53 -6.88 4.58 -6.72
CA PHE A 53 -5.43 4.43 -6.64
C PHE A 53 -4.82 3.99 -7.97
N GLN A 54 -5.39 2.99 -8.64
CA GLN A 54 -4.95 2.58 -9.99
C GLN A 54 -4.99 3.76 -10.97
N THR A 55 -6.07 4.54 -10.93
CA THR A 55 -6.25 5.71 -11.78
C THR A 55 -5.13 6.73 -11.53
N LYS A 56 -4.81 7.02 -10.26
CA LYS A 56 -3.69 7.91 -9.90
C LYS A 56 -2.35 7.41 -10.44
N LEU A 57 -2.08 6.11 -10.34
CA LEU A 57 -0.82 5.53 -10.81
C LEU A 57 -0.67 5.62 -12.34
N LYS A 58 -1.75 5.37 -13.10
CA LYS A 58 -1.76 5.43 -14.57
C LYS A 58 -1.42 6.81 -15.14
N PHE A 59 -1.74 7.88 -14.41
CA PHE A 59 -1.46 9.26 -14.85
C PHE A 59 -0.09 9.80 -14.39
N SER A 60 0.71 9.00 -13.68
CA SER A 60 2.04 9.43 -13.26
C SER A 60 3.00 9.53 -14.46
N ARG A 61 3.79 10.61 -14.50
CA ARG A 61 4.85 10.82 -15.51
C ARG A 61 6.17 10.12 -15.17
N SER A 62 6.28 9.53 -13.97
CA SER A 62 7.51 8.86 -13.53
C SER A 62 7.57 7.40 -14.02
N PRO A 63 8.64 6.99 -14.74
CA PRO A 63 8.80 5.60 -15.19
C PRO A 63 8.78 4.58 -14.06
N MET A 64 9.33 4.94 -12.89
CA MET A 64 9.33 4.06 -11.71
C MET A 64 7.92 3.89 -11.12
N VAL A 65 7.10 4.95 -11.11
CA VAL A 65 5.71 4.85 -10.68
C VAL A 65 4.88 4.03 -11.69
N GLY A 66 5.22 4.10 -12.98
CA GLY A 66 4.62 3.21 -13.99
C GLY A 66 4.93 1.73 -13.73
N LYS A 67 6.16 1.38 -13.35
CA LYS A 67 6.51 0.02 -12.93
C LYS A 67 5.71 -0.40 -11.69
N LEU A 68 5.62 0.48 -10.69
CA LEU A 68 4.81 0.23 -9.49
C LEU A 68 3.34 -0.05 -9.85
N ALA A 69 2.77 0.72 -10.77
CA ALA A 69 1.42 0.51 -11.30
C ALA A 69 1.24 -0.89 -11.88
N SER A 70 2.16 -1.32 -12.75
CA SER A 70 2.10 -2.65 -13.37
C SER A 70 2.26 -3.79 -12.36
N SER A 71 3.05 -3.59 -11.30
CA SER A 71 3.19 -4.58 -10.22
C SER A 71 1.90 -4.73 -9.43
N TYR A 72 1.21 -3.63 -9.10
CA TYR A 72 -0.10 -3.68 -8.44
C TYR A 72 -1.13 -4.38 -9.32
N GLU A 73 -1.20 -4.05 -10.62
CA GLU A 73 -2.10 -4.72 -11.56
C GLU A 73 -1.83 -6.22 -11.65
N THR A 74 -0.57 -6.64 -11.57
CA THR A 74 -0.19 -8.07 -11.58
C THR A 74 -0.68 -8.78 -10.32
N ILE A 75 -0.49 -8.17 -9.14
CA ILE A 75 -0.95 -8.73 -7.86
C ILE A 75 -2.47 -8.84 -7.84
N GLU A 76 -3.18 -7.81 -8.31
CA GLU A 76 -4.64 -7.82 -8.33
C GLU A 76 -5.18 -8.84 -9.33
N ALA A 77 -4.61 -8.93 -10.53
CA ALA A 77 -4.98 -9.95 -11.51
C ALA A 77 -4.72 -11.37 -10.97
N PHE A 78 -3.66 -11.56 -10.20
CA PHE A 78 -3.40 -12.83 -9.51
C PHE A 78 -4.49 -13.14 -8.48
N ILE A 79 -4.86 -12.17 -7.62
CA ILE A 79 -5.93 -12.36 -6.62
C ILE A 79 -7.27 -12.67 -7.28
N ASP A 80 -7.64 -11.93 -8.32
CA ASP A 80 -8.89 -12.13 -9.07
C ASP A 80 -8.90 -13.50 -9.76
N ARG A 81 -7.77 -13.90 -10.35
CA ARG A 81 -7.58 -15.21 -10.97
C ARG A 81 -7.73 -16.33 -9.96
N GLU A 82 -7.01 -16.30 -8.83
CA GLU A 82 -7.09 -17.35 -7.81
C GLU A 82 -8.48 -17.42 -7.15
N ARG A 83 -9.22 -16.30 -7.11
CA ARG A 83 -10.61 -16.28 -6.66
C ARG A 83 -11.58 -16.90 -7.69
N ALA A 84 -11.29 -16.76 -8.98
CA ALA A 84 -12.12 -17.24 -10.07
C ALA A 84 -11.78 -18.67 -10.53
N GLU A 85 -10.52 -19.08 -10.41
CA GLU A 85 -10.04 -20.40 -10.83
C GLU A 85 -10.52 -21.46 -9.85
N GLN A 86 -11.34 -22.37 -10.37
CA GLN A 86 -11.79 -23.51 -9.58
C GLN A 86 -10.70 -24.57 -9.41
N ASP A 87 -9.61 -24.63 -10.18
CA ASP A 87 -8.65 -25.75 -10.09
C ASP A 87 -7.19 -25.36 -9.78
N GLY A 88 -6.95 -24.11 -9.34
CA GLY A 88 -5.64 -23.65 -8.86
C GLY A 88 -5.26 -24.21 -7.47
N PRO A 89 -3.99 -24.10 -7.04
CA PRO A 89 -3.54 -24.58 -5.72
C PRO A 89 -4.25 -23.87 -4.55
N PHE A 90 -4.75 -22.64 -4.72
CA PHE A 90 -5.58 -21.95 -3.72
C PHE A 90 -7.08 -22.20 -3.90
N SER A 91 -7.51 -22.81 -5.01
CA SER A 91 -8.93 -23.02 -5.32
C SER A 91 -9.65 -23.90 -4.30
N GLU A 92 -8.95 -24.87 -3.71
CA GLU A 92 -9.51 -25.78 -2.72
C GLU A 92 -9.75 -25.06 -1.39
N VAL A 93 -8.85 -24.14 -1.03
CA VAL A 93 -8.98 -23.24 0.13
C VAL A 93 -10.16 -22.29 -0.04
N TRP A 94 -10.32 -21.70 -1.23
CA TRP A 94 -11.44 -20.79 -1.51
C TRP A 94 -12.78 -21.52 -1.69
N ARG A 95 -12.81 -22.73 -2.26
CA ARG A 95 -14.04 -23.55 -2.44
C ARG A 95 -14.58 -24.10 -1.13
N ARG A 96 -13.70 -24.58 -0.24
CA ARG A 96 -14.08 -25.10 1.08
C ARG A 96 -14.45 -24.00 2.05
N GLY A 97 -14.03 -22.77 1.75
CA GLY A 97 -13.97 -21.69 2.71
C GLY A 97 -12.84 -21.92 3.69
N LEU A 98 -12.20 -20.83 4.12
CA LEU A 98 -11.25 -20.86 5.23
C LEU A 98 -12.01 -21.28 6.50
N SER A 99 -11.41 -22.17 7.29
CA SER A 99 -11.84 -22.34 8.68
C SER A 99 -11.67 -21.00 9.44
N ALA A 100 -12.33 -20.87 10.60
CA ALA A 100 -12.21 -19.66 11.41
C ALA A 100 -10.74 -19.36 11.80
N GLU A 101 -9.95 -20.41 12.05
CA GLU A 101 -8.53 -20.30 12.41
C GLU A 101 -7.67 -19.87 11.21
N GLU A 102 -7.87 -20.47 10.02
CA GLU A 102 -7.14 -20.09 8.82
C GLU A 102 -7.51 -18.66 8.36
N ALA A 103 -8.77 -18.26 8.52
CA ALA A 103 -9.22 -16.90 8.22
C ALA A 103 -8.59 -15.87 9.17
N LEU A 104 -8.49 -16.21 10.46
CA LEU A 104 -7.82 -15.37 11.46
C LEU A 104 -6.33 -15.25 11.16
N LEU A 105 -5.65 -16.36 10.87
CA LEU A 105 -4.22 -16.37 10.55
C LEU A 105 -3.92 -15.57 9.27
N LEU A 106 -4.77 -15.71 8.24
CA LEU A 106 -4.64 -14.90 7.03
C LEU A 106 -4.82 -13.41 7.33
N ALA A 107 -5.77 -13.05 8.18
CA ALA A 107 -5.98 -11.66 8.59
C ALA A 107 -4.77 -11.10 9.37
N GLU A 108 -4.20 -11.89 10.28
CA GLU A 108 -2.99 -11.54 11.04
C GLU A 108 -1.80 -11.25 10.11
N TYR A 109 -1.45 -12.20 9.23
CA TYR A 109 -0.35 -12.00 8.29
C TYR A 109 -0.61 -10.87 7.27
N SER A 110 -1.87 -10.58 6.97
CA SER A 110 -2.23 -9.43 6.13
C SER A 110 -1.94 -8.10 6.84
N LEU A 111 -2.15 -8.03 8.16
CA LEU A 111 -1.79 -6.86 8.97
C LEU A 111 -0.26 -6.70 9.08
N ASP A 112 0.48 -7.79 9.27
CA ASP A 112 1.95 -7.78 9.26
C ASP A 112 2.50 -7.27 7.92
N PHE A 113 1.93 -7.72 6.82
CA PHE A 113 2.29 -7.24 5.49
C PHE A 113 2.03 -5.73 5.33
N ALA A 114 0.89 -5.23 5.83
CA ALA A 114 0.57 -3.81 5.79
C ALA A 114 1.57 -2.96 6.59
N ALA A 115 1.99 -3.44 7.77
CA ALA A 115 3.04 -2.80 8.57
C ALA A 115 4.38 -2.74 7.81
N GLN A 116 4.75 -3.84 7.14
CA GLN A 116 5.99 -3.88 6.35
C GLN A 116 5.94 -2.93 5.15
N ALA A 117 4.80 -2.84 4.46
CA ALA A 117 4.60 -1.89 3.37
C ALA A 117 4.71 -0.43 3.85
N ALA A 118 4.13 -0.11 5.01
CA ALA A 118 4.24 1.22 5.62
C ALA A 118 5.69 1.57 6.00
N ASN A 119 6.42 0.62 6.59
CA ASN A 119 7.85 0.79 6.90
C ASN A 119 8.69 1.03 5.64
N HIS A 120 8.41 0.30 4.56
CA HIS A 120 9.10 0.51 3.30
C HIS A 120 8.78 1.89 2.68
N ALA A 121 7.52 2.33 2.75
CA ALA A 121 7.14 3.67 2.31
C ALA A 121 7.84 4.78 3.11
N LEU A 122 8.03 4.59 4.43
CA LEU A 122 8.79 5.51 5.27
C LEU A 122 10.26 5.56 4.86
N LEU A 123 10.90 4.42 4.62
CA LEU A 123 12.29 4.37 4.16
C LEU A 123 12.47 5.19 2.87
N LEU A 124 11.65 4.93 1.86
CA LEU A 124 11.68 5.67 0.58
C LEU A 124 11.42 7.17 0.78
N SER A 125 10.55 7.53 1.73
CA SER A 125 10.26 8.93 2.06
C SER A 125 11.49 9.63 2.63
N LEU A 126 12.20 8.98 3.56
CA LEU A 126 13.40 9.55 4.18
C LEU A 126 14.58 9.61 3.19
N GLU A 127 14.74 8.60 2.33
CA GLU A 127 15.70 8.63 1.22
C GLU A 127 15.42 9.80 0.27
N ALA A 128 14.16 10.05 -0.06
CA ALA A 128 13.76 11.16 -0.92
C ALA A 128 13.99 12.54 -0.30
N VAL A 129 13.86 12.68 1.03
CA VAL A 129 14.22 13.91 1.76
C VAL A 129 15.73 14.11 1.73
N SER A 130 16.51 13.08 2.09
CA SER A 130 17.97 13.11 2.10
C SER A 130 18.57 13.50 0.74
N ALA A 131 18.04 12.94 -0.35
CA ALA A 131 18.50 13.25 -1.71
C ALA A 131 18.27 14.72 -2.14
N GLN A 132 17.31 15.42 -1.52
CA GLN A 132 17.04 16.83 -1.79
C GLN A 132 17.90 17.79 -0.97
N ASP A 133 18.44 17.33 0.16
CA ASP A 133 19.32 18.10 1.04
C ASP A 133 20.79 18.12 0.57
N ILE A 134 21.13 17.38 -0.49
CA ILE A 134 22.45 17.46 -1.13
C ILE A 134 22.57 18.83 -1.81
N PRO A 135 23.50 19.72 -1.38
CA PRO A 135 23.65 21.02 -2.00
C PRO A 135 24.15 20.86 -3.43
N ARG A 136 23.50 21.54 -4.39
CA ARG A 136 23.88 21.65 -5.82
C ARG A 136 25.26 22.34 -6.08
N GLY A 137 26.17 22.32 -5.11
CA GLY A 137 27.42 23.11 -5.11
C GLY A 137 28.71 22.30 -5.23
N LYS A 138 28.69 21.01 -5.58
CA LYS A 138 29.91 20.19 -5.71
C LYS A 138 30.15 19.61 -7.12
N GLU A 139 29.55 20.19 -8.15
CA GLU A 139 29.82 19.79 -9.55
C GLU A 139 30.69 20.80 -10.32
N THR A 140 31.03 21.97 -9.76
CA THR A 140 31.79 23.00 -10.50
C THR A 140 33.25 23.21 -10.09
N GLU A 141 33.80 22.47 -9.12
CA GLU A 141 35.21 22.68 -8.68
C GLU A 141 36.24 21.70 -9.26
N VAL A 142 35.85 20.71 -10.07
CA VAL A 142 36.83 19.74 -10.60
C VAL A 142 37.39 20.13 -11.98
N GLU A 143 36.71 20.97 -12.77
CA GLU A 143 37.20 21.32 -14.13
C GLU A 143 38.19 22.49 -14.19
N GLN A 144 38.42 23.25 -13.11
CA GLN A 144 39.34 24.41 -13.15
C GLN A 144 40.76 24.13 -12.65
N ASN A 145 41.06 22.93 -12.13
CA ASN A 145 42.39 22.59 -11.61
C ASN A 145 43.29 21.78 -12.57
N GLU A 146 42.85 21.48 -13.80
CA GLU A 146 43.71 20.80 -14.79
C GLU A 146 44.35 21.75 -15.83
N VAL A 147 44.14 23.07 -15.76
CA VAL A 147 44.74 24.03 -16.74
C VAL A 147 45.91 24.83 -16.14
N SER A 148 46.43 24.47 -14.96
CA SER A 148 47.64 25.12 -14.42
C SER A 148 48.45 24.16 -13.58
N LEU A 149 49.28 23.34 -14.23
CA LEU A 149 50.57 22.84 -13.75
C LEU A 149 51.43 22.42 -14.94
#